data_AF-A0A371FCG0-F1
#
_entry.id   AF-A0A371FCG0-F1
#
_cell.length_a   1.000
_cell.length_b   1.000
_cell.length_c   1.000
_cell.angle_alpha   90.00
_cell.angle_beta   90.00
_cell.angle_gamma   90.00
#
_symmetry.space_group_name_H-M   'P 1'
#
loop_
_entity.id
_entity.type
_entity.pdbx_description
1 polymer ?
#
loop_
_entity_poly.entity_id
_entity_poly.type
_entity_poly.pdbx_seq_one_letter_code
_entity_poly.pdbx_strand_id
1 'polypeptide(L)'
;MAYKSLSSITVSDIESHGIAREDAATLHERLAEIIGIHGHGTPATWQHISNSILNPELPFSFHQMLFYGCYKDYGPDPPAWVPHPESAALTNVWQLLERRGEEFLGSAYKDPITSFDDFQKFSVSNPEIYWKYVLEEMNISFSKPPECIIRDSPPGEGPLSHPSGQWLPGASINPAQNCLNVNGKRGLNDTVIIWRDEQHDDLPLQRMTLEELREEVWINAS
;
A
#
# COMPACT_ATOMS: atom_id res chain seq x y z
N MET A 1 6.59 9.22 -30.84
CA MET A 1 5.77 8.44 -31.80
C MET A 1 4.39 8.29 -31.20
N ALA A 2 3.32 8.49 -31.98
CA ALA A 2 1.96 8.29 -31.46
C ALA A 2 1.64 6.79 -31.47
N TYR A 3 1.32 6.22 -30.31
CA TYR A 3 0.94 4.82 -30.20
C TYR A 3 -0.49 4.60 -30.73
N LYS A 4 -0.73 3.43 -31.34
CA LYS A 4 -2.07 3.00 -31.76
C LYS A 4 -2.90 2.67 -30.51
N SER A 5 -4.23 2.86 -30.58
CA SER A 5 -5.09 2.30 -29.53
C SER A 5 -5.03 0.78 -29.62
N LEU A 6 -5.30 0.08 -28.51
CA LEU A 6 -5.32 -1.39 -28.51
C LEU A 6 -6.22 -1.97 -29.60
N SER A 7 -7.39 -1.36 -29.83
CA SER A 7 -8.36 -1.77 -30.86
C SER A 7 -7.86 -1.62 -32.30
N SER A 8 -6.78 -0.86 -32.53
CA SER A 8 -6.21 -0.63 -33.86
C SER A 8 -4.91 -1.42 -34.11
N ILE A 9 -4.46 -2.22 -33.13
CA ILE A 9 -3.31 -3.09 -33.27
C ILE A 9 -3.71 -4.27 -34.16
N THR A 10 -2.88 -4.60 -35.15
CA THR A 10 -3.07 -5.72 -36.06
C THR A 10 -2.00 -6.79 -35.85
N VAL A 11 -2.21 -8.00 -36.38
CA VAL A 11 -1.18 -9.07 -36.35
C VAL A 11 0.16 -8.59 -36.94
N SER A 12 0.11 -7.82 -38.03
CA SER A 12 1.32 -7.27 -38.67
C SER A 12 2.07 -6.27 -37.78
N ASP A 13 1.36 -5.55 -36.90
CA ASP A 13 2.00 -4.65 -35.93
C ASP A 13 2.77 -5.46 -34.88
N ILE A 14 2.21 -6.59 -34.43
CA ILE A 14 2.88 -7.49 -33.49
C ILE A 14 4.11 -8.14 -34.13
N GLU A 15 3.99 -8.60 -35.39
CA GLU A 15 5.12 -9.16 -36.17
C GLU A 15 6.29 -8.15 -36.29
N SER A 16 5.98 -6.85 -36.41
CA SER A 16 6.99 -5.80 -36.55
C SER A 16 7.93 -5.66 -35.34
N HIS A 17 7.56 -6.25 -34.20
CA HIS A 17 8.38 -6.31 -32.99
C HIS A 17 9.27 -7.57 -32.91
N GLY A 18 9.34 -8.39 -33.97
CA GLY A 18 10.17 -9.58 -34.02
C GLY A 18 9.51 -10.85 -33.47
N ILE A 19 8.18 -10.86 -33.34
CA ILE A 19 7.39 -12.00 -32.91
C ILE A 19 6.98 -12.82 -34.15
N ALA A 20 7.09 -14.15 -34.08
CA ALA A 20 6.73 -15.04 -35.19
C ALA A 20 5.23 -14.93 -35.53
N ARG A 21 4.87 -15.13 -36.81
CA ARG A 21 3.49 -14.97 -37.30
C ARG A 21 2.45 -15.79 -36.51
N GLU A 22 2.77 -17.04 -36.17
CA GLU A 22 1.86 -17.91 -35.42
C GLU A 22 1.61 -17.37 -34.00
N ASP A 23 2.68 -17.02 -33.29
CA ASP A 23 2.61 -16.41 -31.95
C ASP A 23 1.90 -15.05 -32.00
N ALA A 24 2.17 -14.23 -33.02
CA ALA A 24 1.54 -12.94 -33.22
C ALA A 24 0.02 -13.07 -33.42
N ALA A 25 -0.43 -14.07 -34.18
CA ALA A 25 -1.86 -14.35 -34.36
C ALA A 25 -2.52 -14.77 -33.04
N THR A 26 -1.89 -15.66 -32.27
CA THR A 26 -2.39 -16.08 -30.95
C THR A 26 -2.43 -14.93 -29.94
N LEU A 27 -1.39 -14.09 -29.89
CA LEU A 27 -1.36 -12.91 -29.01
C LEU A 27 -2.43 -11.88 -29.39
N HIS A 28 -2.65 -11.68 -30.69
CA HIS A 28 -3.71 -10.79 -31.19
C HIS A 28 -5.12 -11.30 -30.84
N GLU A 29 -5.37 -12.61 -30.94
CA GLU A 29 -6.65 -13.22 -30.56
C GLU A 29 -6.93 -13.04 -29.07
N ARG A 30 -5.95 -13.33 -28.20
CA ARG A 30 -6.06 -13.08 -26.75
C ARG A 30 -6.29 -11.61 -26.43
N LEU A 31 -5.59 -10.71 -27.13
CA LEU A 31 -5.77 -9.27 -26.96
C LEU A 31 -7.20 -8.86 -27.32
N ALA A 32 -7.75 -9.36 -28.44
CA ALA A 32 -9.11 -9.08 -28.87
C ALA A 32 -10.15 -9.61 -27.86
N GLU A 33 -9.92 -10.78 -27.27
CA GLU A 33 -10.77 -11.33 -26.20
C GLU A 33 -10.79 -10.43 -24.97
N ILE A 34 -9.61 -10.02 -24.46
CA ILE A 34 -9.50 -9.12 -23.32
C ILE A 34 -10.21 -7.79 -23.60
N ILE A 35 -10.02 -7.22 -24.79
CA ILE A 35 -10.67 -5.97 -25.20
C ILE A 35 -12.20 -6.15 -25.26
N GLY A 36 -12.68 -7.29 -25.76
CA GLY A 36 -14.10 -7.61 -25.84
C GLY A 36 -14.77 -7.68 -24.47
N ILE A 37 -14.05 -8.15 -23.44
CA ILE A 37 -14.58 -8.31 -22.08
C ILE A 37 -14.44 -7.01 -21.27
N HIS A 38 -13.28 -6.34 -21.33
CA HIS A 38 -12.91 -5.25 -20.41
C HIS A 38 -12.85 -3.86 -21.07
N GLY A 39 -13.03 -3.77 -22.40
CA GLY A 39 -12.81 -2.55 -23.16
C GLY A 39 -11.35 -2.34 -23.57
N HIS A 40 -11.05 -1.28 -24.33
CA HIS A 40 -9.75 -1.07 -24.97
C HIS A 40 -8.80 -0.11 -24.23
N GLY A 41 -9.18 0.37 -23.04
CA GLY A 41 -8.39 1.36 -22.29
C GLY A 41 -8.77 1.47 -20.83
N THR A 42 -9.26 0.37 -20.22
CA THR A 42 -9.59 0.36 -18.80
C THR A 42 -8.42 -0.18 -17.97
N PRO A 43 -8.34 0.15 -16.67
CA PRO A 43 -7.36 -0.49 -15.78
C PRO A 43 -7.45 -2.02 -15.79
N ALA A 44 -8.66 -2.57 -15.92
CA ALA A 44 -8.88 -4.02 -16.04
C ALA A 44 -8.23 -4.58 -17.32
N THR A 45 -8.35 -3.88 -18.46
CA THR A 45 -7.69 -4.27 -19.72
C THR A 45 -6.17 -4.41 -19.52
N TRP A 46 -5.51 -3.40 -18.93
CA TRP A 46 -4.07 -3.45 -18.68
C TRP A 46 -3.70 -4.58 -17.73
N GLN A 47 -4.47 -4.77 -16.66
CA GLN A 47 -4.26 -5.83 -15.70
C GLN A 47 -4.27 -7.22 -16.37
N HIS A 48 -5.27 -7.50 -17.21
CA HIS A 48 -5.33 -8.78 -17.92
C HIS A 48 -4.19 -8.94 -18.94
N ILE A 49 -3.84 -7.88 -19.67
CA ILE A 49 -2.68 -7.88 -20.59
C ILE A 49 -1.39 -8.25 -19.82
N SER A 50 -1.12 -7.54 -18.72
CA SER A 50 0.11 -7.73 -17.94
C SER A 50 0.25 -9.13 -17.32
N ASN A 51 -0.87 -9.78 -16.96
CA ASN A 51 -0.86 -11.07 -16.30
C ASN A 51 -1.01 -12.28 -17.24
N SER A 52 -1.54 -12.10 -18.45
CA SER A 52 -1.91 -13.22 -19.33
C SER A 52 -1.30 -13.18 -20.74
N ILE A 53 -0.84 -12.01 -21.19
CA ILE A 53 -0.19 -11.83 -22.49
C ILE A 53 1.32 -11.62 -22.28
N LEU A 54 1.70 -10.68 -21.42
CA LEU A 54 3.09 -10.30 -21.24
C LEU A 54 3.87 -11.37 -20.47
N ASN A 55 5.10 -11.62 -20.92
CA ASN A 55 6.08 -12.44 -20.21
C ASN A 55 7.50 -11.97 -20.58
N PRO A 56 8.52 -12.35 -19.78
CA PRO A 56 9.89 -11.88 -19.97
C PRO A 56 10.55 -12.25 -21.31
N GLU A 57 10.07 -13.29 -22.00
CA GLU A 57 10.62 -13.73 -23.28
C GLU A 57 10.14 -12.87 -24.46
N LEU A 58 9.05 -12.11 -24.27
CA LEU A 58 8.51 -11.23 -25.31
C LEU A 58 9.32 -9.92 -25.41
N PRO A 59 9.54 -9.38 -26.62
CA PRO A 59 10.31 -8.15 -26.83
C PRO A 59 9.75 -6.96 -26.05
N PHE A 60 10.61 -6.18 -25.38
CA PHE A 60 10.18 -5.01 -24.60
C PHE A 60 9.39 -3.99 -25.43
N SER A 61 9.72 -3.82 -26.72
CA SER A 61 8.97 -2.93 -27.62
C SER A 61 7.50 -3.34 -27.79
N PHE A 62 7.20 -4.64 -27.73
CA PHE A 62 5.83 -5.16 -27.74
C PHE A 62 5.10 -4.81 -26.42
N HIS A 63 5.78 -4.93 -25.27
CA HIS A 63 5.24 -4.50 -23.98
C HIS A 63 4.87 -3.01 -24.00
N GLN A 64 5.75 -2.17 -24.53
CA GLN A 64 5.51 -0.73 -24.69
C GLN A 64 4.32 -0.45 -25.62
N MET A 65 4.21 -1.17 -26.75
CA MET A 65 3.08 -1.00 -27.67
C MET A 65 1.74 -1.25 -26.97
N LEU A 66 1.63 -2.33 -26.19
CA LEU A 66 0.40 -2.63 -25.45
C LEU A 66 0.14 -1.64 -24.32
N PHE A 67 1.17 -1.27 -23.55
CA PHE A 67 1.04 -0.33 -22.43
C PHE A 67 0.53 1.03 -22.91
N TYR A 68 1.23 1.65 -23.86
CA TYR A 68 0.85 2.96 -24.38
C TYR A 68 -0.40 2.90 -25.26
N GLY A 69 -0.70 1.75 -25.86
CA GLY A 69 -1.97 1.55 -26.55
C GLY A 69 -3.16 1.48 -25.60
N CYS A 70 -2.98 0.88 -24.42
CA CYS A 70 -4.01 0.79 -23.38
C CYS A 70 -4.27 2.16 -22.74
N TYR A 71 -3.20 2.92 -22.50
CA TYR A 71 -3.28 4.23 -21.83
C TYR A 71 -3.21 5.41 -22.80
N LYS A 72 -3.53 5.19 -24.08
CA LYS A 72 -3.44 6.22 -25.12
C LYS A 72 -4.16 7.52 -24.75
N ASP A 73 -5.31 7.40 -24.09
CA ASP A 73 -6.18 8.51 -23.73
C ASP A 73 -6.10 8.89 -22.23
N TYR A 74 -5.15 8.31 -21.47
CA TYR A 74 -5.03 8.52 -20.03
C TYR A 74 -4.41 9.87 -19.66
N GLY A 75 -3.57 10.43 -20.54
CA GLY A 75 -2.80 11.66 -20.29
C GLY A 75 -1.29 11.42 -20.36
N PRO A 76 -0.47 12.40 -19.95
CA PRO A 76 0.99 12.33 -20.09
C PRO A 76 1.64 11.23 -19.24
N ASP A 77 1.03 10.88 -18.11
CA ASP A 77 1.63 10.04 -17.07
C ASP A 77 0.73 8.84 -16.72
N PRO A 78 0.69 7.80 -17.57
CA PRO A 78 -0.03 6.58 -17.26
C PRO A 78 0.60 5.82 -16.09
N PRO A 79 -0.21 5.14 -15.25
CA PRO A 79 0.30 4.47 -14.08
C PRO A 79 1.15 3.28 -14.49
N ALA A 80 2.38 3.20 -13.98
CA ALA A 80 3.25 2.04 -14.19
C ALA A 80 2.69 0.76 -13.52
N TRP A 81 1.89 0.93 -12.48
CA TRP A 81 1.28 -0.16 -11.73
C TRP A 81 -0.02 0.31 -11.06
N VAL A 82 -1.00 -0.57 -10.97
CA VAL A 82 -2.27 -0.36 -10.26
C VAL A 82 -2.53 -1.59 -9.39
N PRO A 83 -2.82 -1.43 -8.07
CA PRO A 83 -3.13 -2.57 -7.22
C PRO A 83 -4.41 -3.28 -7.65
N HIS A 84 -4.46 -4.60 -7.47
CA HIS A 84 -5.71 -5.35 -7.60
C HIS A 84 -6.70 -4.88 -6.53
N PRO A 85 -7.99 -4.69 -6.83
CA PRO A 85 -9.01 -4.33 -5.83
C PRO A 85 -9.02 -5.27 -4.62
N GLU A 86 -8.95 -6.59 -4.86
CA GLU A 86 -8.85 -7.59 -3.78
C GLU A 86 -7.59 -7.41 -2.91
N SER A 87 -6.44 -7.07 -3.51
CA SER A 87 -5.23 -6.79 -2.74
C SER A 87 -5.35 -5.49 -1.96
N ALA A 88 -5.97 -4.45 -2.54
CA ALA A 88 -6.25 -3.19 -1.86
C ALA A 88 -7.17 -3.42 -0.65
N ALA A 89 -8.14 -4.34 -0.76
CA ALA A 89 -9.05 -4.71 0.32
C ALA A 89 -8.36 -5.34 1.54
N LEU A 90 -7.16 -5.90 1.36
CA LEU A 90 -6.35 -6.46 2.44
C LEU A 90 -5.51 -5.41 3.19
N THR A 91 -5.46 -4.17 2.70
CA THR A 91 -4.69 -3.11 3.37
C THR A 91 -5.34 -2.69 4.68
N ASN A 92 -4.52 -2.30 5.66
CA ASN A 92 -5.02 -1.81 6.96
C ASN A 92 -5.93 -0.59 6.80
N VAL A 93 -5.61 0.31 5.86
CA VAL A 93 -6.42 1.52 5.62
C VAL A 93 -7.78 1.19 5.01
N TRP A 94 -7.83 0.21 4.10
CA TRP A 94 -9.11 -0.27 3.58
C TRP A 94 -9.97 -0.83 4.70
N GLN A 95 -9.43 -1.76 5.49
CA GLN A 95 -10.16 -2.39 6.58
C GLN A 95 -10.59 -1.40 7.67
N LEU A 96 -9.80 -0.34 7.89
CA LEU A 96 -10.17 0.76 8.78
C LEU A 96 -11.39 1.50 8.24
N LEU A 97 -11.39 1.88 6.96
CA LEU A 97 -12.50 2.59 6.33
C LEU A 97 -13.76 1.71 6.22
N GLU A 98 -13.63 0.42 5.94
CA GLU A 98 -14.75 -0.53 5.99
C GLU A 98 -15.42 -0.55 7.37
N ARG A 99 -14.63 -0.56 8.45
CA ARG A 99 -15.17 -0.63 9.81
C ARG A 99 -15.69 0.71 10.32
N ARG A 100 -15.05 1.83 9.93
CA ARG A 100 -15.15 3.13 10.62
C ARG A 100 -15.29 4.33 9.69
N GLY A 101 -15.43 4.11 8.39
CA GLY A 101 -15.51 5.19 7.39
C GLY A 101 -16.62 6.21 7.70
N GLU A 102 -17.77 5.72 8.17
CA GLU A 102 -18.88 6.57 8.61
C GLU A 102 -18.55 7.40 9.86
N GLU A 103 -17.67 6.94 10.75
CA GLU A 103 -17.22 7.74 11.91
C GLU A 103 -16.36 8.94 11.46
N PHE A 104 -15.62 8.80 10.35
CA PHE A 104 -14.78 9.86 9.81
C PHE A 104 -15.56 10.82 8.90
N LEU A 105 -16.41 10.30 8.03
CA LEU A 105 -17.03 11.07 6.93
C LEU A 105 -18.55 11.16 7.01
N GLY A 106 -19.18 10.52 8.01
CA GLY A 106 -20.63 10.50 8.17
C GLY A 106 -21.34 9.94 6.94
N SER A 107 -22.46 10.57 6.58
CA SER A 107 -23.26 10.18 5.42
C SER A 107 -22.57 10.43 4.06
N ALA A 108 -21.42 11.11 4.04
CA ALA A 108 -20.63 11.30 2.82
C ALA A 108 -19.76 10.08 2.49
N TYR A 109 -19.54 9.18 3.46
CA TYR A 109 -18.82 7.94 3.23
C TYR A 109 -19.60 7.04 2.25
N LYS A 110 -18.87 6.43 1.30
CA LYS A 110 -19.44 5.51 0.31
C LYS A 110 -18.73 4.16 0.34
N ASP A 111 -17.43 4.18 0.09
CA ASP A 111 -16.57 3.01 0.07
C ASP A 111 -15.10 3.44 0.28
N PRO A 112 -14.18 2.52 0.65
CA PRO A 112 -12.80 2.87 0.95
C PRO A 112 -12.02 3.51 -0.21
N ILE A 113 -12.42 3.28 -1.47
CA ILE A 113 -11.73 3.85 -2.64
C ILE A 113 -12.23 5.26 -2.91
N THR A 114 -13.54 5.40 -3.15
CA THR A 114 -14.09 6.68 -3.60
C THR A 114 -14.07 7.73 -2.50
N SER A 115 -14.05 7.31 -1.23
CA SER A 115 -13.97 8.21 -0.08
C SER A 115 -12.54 8.45 0.42
N PHE A 116 -11.50 7.86 -0.19
CA PHE A 116 -10.12 7.99 0.32
C PHE A 116 -9.62 9.44 0.32
N ASP A 117 -9.93 10.21 -0.73
CA ASP A 117 -9.52 11.62 -0.83
C ASP A 117 -10.18 12.49 0.26
N ASP A 118 -11.47 12.27 0.51
CA ASP A 118 -12.20 12.95 1.59
C ASP A 118 -11.68 12.53 2.97
N PHE A 119 -11.33 11.25 3.15
CA PHE A 119 -10.68 10.76 4.36
C PHE A 119 -9.30 11.40 4.58
N GLN A 120 -8.50 11.56 3.52
CA GLN A 120 -7.21 12.25 3.60
C GLN A 120 -7.40 13.70 4.04
N LYS A 121 -8.34 14.43 3.42
CA LYS A 121 -8.69 15.80 3.81
C LYS A 121 -9.18 15.90 5.25
N PHE A 122 -9.99 14.93 5.68
CA PHE A 122 -10.42 14.81 7.07
C PHE A 122 -9.24 14.64 8.03
N SER A 123 -8.28 13.76 7.71
CA SER A 123 -7.10 13.49 8.56
C SER A 123 -6.25 14.74 8.81
N VAL A 124 -6.13 15.61 7.80
CA VAL A 124 -5.40 16.88 7.90
C VAL A 124 -6.19 17.92 8.68
N SER A 125 -7.51 17.99 8.45
CA SER A 125 -8.36 19.03 9.05
C SER A 125 -8.76 18.72 10.50
N ASN A 126 -8.74 17.44 10.90
CA ASN A 126 -9.20 16.96 12.20
C ASN A 126 -8.14 16.05 12.88
N PRO A 127 -6.90 16.53 13.11
CA PRO A 127 -5.81 15.70 13.61
C PRO A 127 -6.11 15.11 15.00
N GLU A 128 -6.81 15.85 15.86
CA GLU A 128 -7.22 15.38 17.20
C GLU A 128 -8.10 14.13 17.15
N ILE A 129 -9.04 14.08 16.19
CA ILE A 129 -9.96 12.96 16.04
C ILE A 129 -9.25 11.81 15.31
N TYR A 130 -8.60 12.13 14.18
CA TYR A 130 -7.93 11.14 13.35
C TYR A 130 -6.88 10.35 14.12
N TRP A 131 -5.94 11.03 14.79
CA TRP A 131 -4.84 10.35 15.48
C TRP A 131 -5.29 9.61 16.73
N LYS A 132 -6.32 10.10 17.42
CA LYS A 132 -6.93 9.33 18.51
C LYS A 132 -7.40 7.96 18.00
N TYR A 133 -8.11 7.92 16.89
CA TYR A 133 -8.56 6.66 16.29
C TYR A 133 -7.40 5.80 15.80
N VAL A 134 -6.38 6.38 15.18
CA VAL A 134 -5.18 5.63 14.75
C VAL A 134 -4.46 4.99 15.95
N LEU A 135 -4.30 5.71 17.07
CA LEU A 135 -3.68 5.19 18.28
C LEU A 135 -4.51 4.06 18.92
N GLU A 136 -5.84 4.16 18.88
CA GLU A 136 -6.75 3.10 19.30
C GLU A 136 -6.64 1.86 18.40
N GLU A 137 -6.62 2.02 17.08
CA GLU A 137 -6.46 0.89 16.12
C GLU A 137 -5.10 0.20 16.26
N MET A 138 -4.05 0.96 16.57
CA MET A 138 -2.71 0.42 16.88
C MET A 138 -2.63 -0.20 18.29
N ASN A 139 -3.70 -0.09 19.08
CA ASN A 139 -3.79 -0.58 20.46
C ASN A 139 -2.68 0.00 21.37
N ILE A 140 -2.37 1.29 21.20
CA ILE A 140 -1.35 1.99 22.00
C ILE A 140 -1.88 2.22 23.42
N SER A 141 -1.14 1.71 24.38
CA SER A 141 -1.40 1.84 25.81
C SER A 141 -0.58 2.97 26.43
N PHE A 142 -1.29 3.90 27.07
CA PHE A 142 -0.72 5.00 27.84
C PHE A 142 -0.89 4.73 29.34
N SER A 143 0.17 4.93 30.13
CA SER A 143 0.05 4.94 31.60
C SER A 143 -0.56 6.26 32.09
N LYS A 144 -0.30 7.34 31.37
CA LYS A 144 -1.00 8.63 31.49
C LYS A 144 -1.42 9.08 30.09
N PRO A 145 -2.72 9.30 29.81
CA PRO A 145 -3.16 9.72 28.49
C PRO A 145 -2.65 11.13 28.14
N PRO A 146 -2.50 11.46 26.85
CA PRO A 146 -2.18 12.81 26.40
C PRO A 146 -3.30 13.81 26.75
N GLU A 147 -2.93 15.08 26.90
CA GLU A 147 -3.87 16.19 27.06
C GLU A 147 -4.57 16.54 25.73
N CYS A 148 -3.83 16.44 24.62
CA CYS A 148 -4.30 16.56 23.23
C CYS A 148 -3.34 15.79 22.30
N ILE A 149 -3.69 15.61 21.03
CA ILE A 149 -2.82 14.97 20.03
C ILE A 149 -1.66 15.89 19.65
N ILE A 150 -1.93 17.15 19.33
CA ILE A 150 -0.90 18.11 18.92
C ILE A 150 -1.18 19.47 19.54
N ARG A 151 -0.13 20.11 20.05
CA ARG A 151 -0.16 21.48 20.57
C ARG A 151 0.80 22.34 19.76
N ASP A 152 0.26 23.38 19.12
CA ASP A 152 1.08 24.36 18.42
C ASP A 152 1.96 25.14 19.41
N SER A 153 3.18 25.48 18.98
CA SER A 153 4.05 26.35 19.74
C SER A 153 3.42 27.74 19.88
N PRO A 154 3.52 28.39 21.05
CA PRO A 154 2.97 29.73 21.22
C PRO A 154 3.63 30.72 20.24
N PRO A 155 2.87 31.64 19.65
CA PRO A 155 3.42 32.66 18.75
C PRO A 155 4.34 33.59 19.57
N GLY A 156 5.65 33.51 19.33
CA GLY A 156 6.63 34.34 20.04
C GLY A 156 8.06 33.79 20.10
N GLU A 157 8.25 32.50 19.88
CA GLU A 157 9.59 31.95 19.65
C GLU A 157 9.99 32.21 18.19
N GLY A 158 11.10 32.94 18.00
CA GLY A 158 11.45 33.55 16.72
C GLY A 158 11.69 32.56 15.58
N PRO A 159 11.95 33.06 14.35
CA PRO A 159 12.01 32.25 13.12
C PRO A 159 13.15 31.20 13.06
N LEU A 160 13.95 31.10 14.13
CA LEU A 160 15.09 30.21 14.30
C LEU A 160 14.82 29.08 15.31
N SER A 161 13.70 29.14 16.05
CA SER A 161 13.25 28.08 16.95
C SER A 161 12.24 27.25 16.17
N HIS A 162 12.54 25.97 15.97
CA HIS A 162 11.80 25.05 15.10
C HIS A 162 10.27 25.19 15.19
N PRO A 163 9.52 25.21 14.06
CA PRO A 163 8.07 25.11 14.08
C PRO A 163 7.68 23.67 14.46
N SER A 164 7.84 23.31 15.74
CA SER A 164 7.59 21.96 16.22
C SER A 164 6.33 21.95 17.06
N GLY A 165 5.24 21.46 16.49
CA GLY A 165 4.07 21.05 17.27
C GLY A 165 4.50 20.00 18.30
N GLN A 166 4.06 20.17 19.55
CA GLN A 166 4.28 19.20 20.61
C GLN A 166 3.23 18.10 20.47
N TRP A 167 3.67 16.89 20.13
CA TRP A 167 2.80 15.71 20.03
C TRP A 167 2.57 15.06 21.38
N LEU A 168 1.32 14.65 21.63
CA LEU A 168 0.86 13.92 22.81
C LEU A 168 1.32 14.55 24.14
N PRO A 169 1.21 15.88 24.34
CA PRO A 169 1.67 16.54 25.55
C PRO A 169 1.07 15.92 26.81
N GLY A 170 1.92 15.75 27.83
CA GLY A 170 1.51 15.22 29.13
C GLY A 170 1.31 13.70 29.16
N ALA A 171 1.41 13.00 28.03
CA ALA A 171 1.31 11.55 27.98
C ALA A 171 2.51 10.87 28.63
N SER A 172 2.28 9.66 29.13
CA SER A 172 3.33 8.74 29.54
C SER A 172 3.08 7.39 28.89
N ILE A 173 4.11 6.89 28.20
CA ILE A 173 4.06 5.65 27.42
C ILE A 173 5.29 4.80 27.76
N ASN A 174 5.11 3.48 27.81
CA ASN A 174 6.21 2.54 27.82
C ASN A 174 6.27 1.84 26.45
N PRO A 175 7.23 2.20 25.58
CA PRO A 175 7.36 1.57 24.26
C PRO A 175 7.61 0.07 24.35
N ALA A 176 8.46 -0.38 25.28
CA ALA A 176 8.74 -1.80 25.46
C ALA A 176 7.47 -2.57 25.84
N GLN A 177 6.64 -2.03 26.73
CA GLN A 177 5.35 -2.63 27.07
C GLN A 177 4.43 -2.72 25.84
N ASN A 178 4.33 -1.66 25.04
CA ASN A 178 3.51 -1.68 23.82
C ASN A 178 4.02 -2.71 22.78
N CYS A 179 5.33 -2.80 22.59
CA CYS A 179 5.93 -3.73 21.65
C CYS A 179 5.85 -5.19 22.10
N LEU A 180 5.98 -5.43 23.42
CA LEU A 180 6.08 -6.77 23.98
C LEU A 180 4.73 -7.30 24.46
N ASN A 181 3.65 -6.52 24.48
CA ASN A 181 2.34 -7.01 24.90
C ASN A 181 1.76 -8.07 23.94
N VAL A 182 1.03 -9.03 24.51
CA VAL A 182 0.17 -9.93 23.74
C VAL A 182 -1.06 -9.16 23.30
N ASN A 183 -1.62 -9.53 22.16
CA ASN A 183 -2.85 -8.93 21.64
C ASN A 183 -3.67 -9.96 20.86
N GLY A 184 -4.83 -9.58 20.32
CA GLY A 184 -5.72 -10.49 19.60
C GLY A 184 -5.12 -11.18 18.37
N LYS A 185 -3.96 -10.71 17.88
CA LYS A 185 -3.22 -11.29 16.75
C LYS A 185 -1.85 -11.85 17.14
N ARG A 186 -1.42 -11.71 18.40
CA ARG A 186 -0.08 -12.08 18.87
C ARG A 186 -0.10 -12.77 20.23
N GLY A 187 0.39 -14.01 20.28
CA GLY A 187 0.61 -14.82 21.48
C GLY A 187 2.08 -14.90 21.92
N LEU A 188 2.31 -15.56 23.06
CA LEU A 188 3.66 -15.74 23.65
C LEU A 188 4.58 -16.61 22.79
N ASN A 189 4.02 -17.63 22.15
CA ASN A 189 4.77 -18.58 21.33
C ASN A 189 5.05 -18.08 19.90
N ASP A 190 4.56 -16.89 19.54
CA ASP A 190 4.78 -16.34 18.21
C ASP A 190 6.23 -15.87 18.06
N THR A 191 6.84 -16.18 16.92
CA THR A 191 8.17 -15.68 16.57
C THR A 191 8.13 -14.16 16.34
N VAL A 192 8.94 -13.41 17.08
CA VAL A 192 9.01 -11.94 17.01
C VAL A 192 10.36 -11.39 16.54
N ILE A 193 11.43 -12.18 16.67
CA ILE A 193 12.73 -11.87 16.07
C ILE A 193 13.17 -13.05 15.23
N ILE A 194 13.64 -12.75 14.01
CA ILE A 194 14.29 -13.70 13.12
C ILE A 194 15.62 -13.05 12.71
N TRP A 195 16.71 -13.77 12.88
CA TRP A 195 18.03 -13.28 12.52
C TRP A 195 18.92 -14.40 12.00
N ARG A 196 20.03 -13.98 11.42
CA ARG A 196 21.10 -14.85 10.94
C ARG A 196 22.40 -14.08 11.07
N ASP A 197 23.40 -14.75 11.62
CA ASP A 197 24.74 -14.20 11.71
C ASP A 197 25.38 -14.14 10.32
N GLU A 198 26.15 -13.10 10.06
CA GLU A 198 26.91 -12.98 8.81
C GLU A 198 27.75 -14.25 8.57
N GLN A 199 27.96 -14.60 7.29
CA GLN A 199 28.74 -15.77 6.87
C GLN A 199 28.11 -17.14 7.21
N HIS A 200 26.85 -17.17 7.64
CA HIS A 200 26.10 -18.40 7.94
C HIS A 200 24.88 -18.60 7.03
N ASP A 201 25.01 -18.26 5.74
CA ASP A 201 23.91 -18.28 4.77
C ASP A 201 23.31 -19.67 4.55
N ASP A 202 24.13 -20.71 4.71
CA ASP A 202 23.75 -22.12 4.58
C ASP A 202 23.06 -22.68 5.84
N LEU A 203 23.04 -21.93 6.95
CA LEU A 203 22.41 -22.38 8.20
C LEU A 203 20.94 -21.93 8.32
N PRO A 204 20.10 -22.69 9.05
CA PRO A 204 18.73 -22.27 9.36
C PRO A 204 18.68 -20.90 10.05
N LEU A 205 17.62 -20.14 9.79
CA LEU A 205 17.36 -18.88 10.49
C LEU A 205 17.15 -19.12 11.98
N GLN A 206 17.79 -18.29 12.81
CA GLN A 206 17.51 -18.25 14.25
C GLN A 206 16.20 -17.51 14.50
N ARG A 207 15.50 -17.91 15.56
CA ARG A 207 14.16 -17.42 15.90
C ARG A 207 14.06 -17.23 17.40
N MET A 208 13.33 -16.19 17.80
CA MET A 208 12.99 -15.92 19.19
C MET A 208 11.51 -15.61 19.28
N THR A 209 10.86 -16.29 20.22
CA THR A 209 9.45 -16.11 20.57
C THR A 209 9.25 -14.85 21.40
N LEU A 210 8.00 -14.40 21.52
CA LEU A 210 7.67 -13.25 22.35
C LEU A 210 7.97 -13.52 23.83
N GLU A 211 7.78 -14.75 24.30
CA GLU A 211 8.12 -15.16 25.67
C GLU A 211 9.62 -14.98 25.95
N GLU A 212 10.47 -15.58 25.11
CA GLU A 212 11.93 -15.48 25.25
C GLU A 212 12.41 -14.02 25.18
N LEU A 213 11.89 -13.23 24.23
CA LEU A 213 12.26 -11.82 24.12
C LEU A 213 11.89 -11.01 25.37
N ARG A 214 10.72 -11.30 25.97
CA ARG A 214 10.29 -10.62 27.19
C ARG A 214 11.21 -10.95 28.36
N GLU A 215 11.58 -12.21 28.53
CA GLU A 215 12.51 -12.65 29.58
C GLU A 215 13.86 -11.92 29.44
N GLU A 216 14.42 -11.89 28.24
CA GLU A 216 15.67 -11.18 27.95
C GLU A 216 15.56 -9.67 28.23
N VAL A 217 14.50 -9.01 27.80
CA VAL A 217 14.31 -7.58 28.05
C VAL A 217 14.14 -7.30 29.54
N TRP A 218 13.42 -8.14 30.29
CA TRP A 218 13.24 -7.94 31.72
C TRP A 218 14.52 -8.13 32.53
N ILE A 219 15.35 -9.12 32.17
CA ILE A 219 16.65 -9.33 32.82
C ILE A 219 17.53 -8.09 32.64
N ASN A 220 17.55 -7.52 31.43
CA ASN A 220 18.42 -6.40 31.06
C ASN A 220 17.86 -5.00 31.41
N ALA A 221 16.63 -4.91 31.95
CA ALA A 221 16.00 -3.66 32.38
C ALA A 221 16.30 -3.29 33.85
N SER A 222 17.12 -4.10 34.54
CA SER A 222 17.48 -3.98 35.97
C SER A 222 18.56 -2.94 36.24
#